data_AF-X8DDJ9-F1
#
_entry.id   AF-X8DDJ9-F1
#
_cell.length_a   1.000
_cell.length_b   1.000
_cell.length_c   1.000
_cell.angle_alpha   90.00
_cell.angle_beta   90.00
_cell.angle_gamma   90.00
#
_symmetry.space_group_name_H-M   'P 1'
#
loop_
_entity.id
_entity.type
_entity.pdbx_description
1 polymer ?
#
loop_
_entity_poly.entity_id
_entity_poly.type
_entity_poly.pdbx_seq_one_letter_code
_entity_poly.pdbx_strand_id
1 'polypeptide(L)' 'MAGAARIIAADRAAGQLPAATVNGATDAIDAAEVDVVSAVRDLTGASGWIMRSRWWASRSPSAPRTTPPAAAAR' A
#
# COMPACT_ATOMS: atom_id res chain seq x y z
N MET A 1 13.33 -0.87 -20.21
CA MET A 1 12.07 -0.54 -19.52
C MET A 1 11.72 -1.74 -18.64
N ALA A 2 11.78 -1.63 -17.32
CA ALA A 2 11.27 -2.68 -16.44
C ALA A 2 9.83 -2.31 -16.09
N GLY A 3 8.86 -2.92 -16.76
CA GLY A 3 7.44 -2.71 -16.47
C GLY A 3 7.09 -3.19 -15.06
N ALA A 4 5.94 -2.76 -14.53
CA ALA A 4 5.43 -3.30 -13.29
C ALA A 4 5.25 -4.82 -13.44
N ALA A 5 5.89 -5.60 -12.56
CA ALA A 5 5.82 -7.07 -12.62
C ALA A 5 4.43 -7.61 -12.28
N ARG A 6 3.60 -6.83 -11.55
CA ARG A 6 2.23 -7.14 -11.15
C ARG A 6 1.48 -5.85 -10.81
N ILE A 7 0.22 -5.72 -11.23
CA ILE A 7 -0.65 -4.57 -10.95
C ILE A 7 -1.95 -5.09 -10.33
N ILE A 8 -2.21 -4.73 -9.06
CA ILE A 8 -3.40 -5.18 -8.33
C ILE A 8 -4.37 -4.01 -8.21
N ALA A 9 -5.58 -4.16 -8.75
CA ALA A 9 -6.67 -3.22 -8.57
C ALA A 9 -7.55 -3.67 -7.41
N ALA A 10 -7.82 -2.78 -6.46
CA ALA A 10 -8.74 -3.04 -5.35
C ALA A 10 -9.75 -1.90 -5.25
N ASP A 11 -11.04 -2.23 -5.35
CA ASP A 11 -12.13 -1.26 -5.26
C ASP A 11 -13.35 -1.91 -4.61
N ARG A 12 -14.18 -1.12 -3.93
CA ARG A 12 -15.46 -1.58 -3.37
C ARG A 12 -16.59 -1.56 -4.40
N ALA A 13 -16.45 -0.77 -5.46
CA ALA A 13 -17.38 -0.75 -6.57
C ALA A 13 -16.97 -1.86 -7.56
N ALA A 14 -17.51 -3.07 -7.38
CA ALA A 14 -17.20 -4.23 -8.22
C ALA A 14 -17.30 -3.96 -9.73
N GLY A 15 -18.21 -3.06 -10.15
CA GLY A 15 -18.36 -2.64 -11.54
C GLY A 15 -17.14 -1.91 -12.15
N GLN A 16 -16.19 -1.43 -11.33
CA GLN A 16 -14.96 -0.76 -11.78
C GLN A 16 -13.81 -1.75 -12.05
N LEU A 17 -13.86 -2.95 -11.46
CA LEU A 17 -12.79 -3.96 -11.58
C LEU A 17 -12.59 -4.49 -13.02
N PRO A 18 -13.65 -4.69 -13.83
CA PRO A 18 -13.48 -5.03 -15.24
C PRO A 18 -12.71 -3.95 -16.01
N ALA A 19 -12.99 -2.68 -15.76
CA ALA A 19 -12.27 -1.57 -16.39
C ALA A 19 -10.80 -1.53 -15.96
N ALA A 20 -10.52 -1.78 -14.69
CA ALA A 20 -9.15 -1.86 -14.19
C ALA A 20 -8.35 -3.00 -14.87
N THR A 21 -8.99 -4.15 -15.10
CA THR A 21 -8.38 -5.28 -15.82
C THR A 21 -8.07 -4.92 -17.27
N VAL A 22 -9.00 -4.25 -17.97
CA VAL A 22 -8.79 -3.76 -19.34
C VAL A 22 -7.61 -2.76 -19.40
N ASN A 23 -7.43 -1.95 -18.36
CA ASN A 23 -6.34 -0.98 -18.25
C ASN A 23 -4.99 -1.60 -17.82
N GLY A 24 -4.90 -2.91 -17.68
CA GLY A 24 -3.66 -3.63 -17.40
C GLY A 24 -3.45 -4.06 -15.95
N ALA A 25 -4.49 -3.99 -15.10
CA ALA A 25 -4.44 -4.71 -13.83
C ALA A 25 -4.36 -6.22 -14.10
N THR A 26 -3.38 -6.87 -13.48
CA THR A 26 -3.19 -8.32 -13.56
C THR A 26 -4.03 -9.06 -12.53
N ASP A 27 -4.41 -8.39 -11.45
CA ASP A 27 -5.19 -8.93 -10.36
C ASP A 27 -6.26 -7.91 -9.93
N ALA A 28 -7.45 -8.39 -9.57
CA ALA A 28 -8.55 -7.55 -9.11
C ALA A 28 -9.10 -8.10 -7.77
N ILE A 29 -9.32 -7.21 -6.81
CA ILE A 29 -9.84 -7.52 -5.47
C ILE A 29 -11.11 -6.69 -5.26
N ASP A 30 -12.21 -7.36 -4.95
CA ASP A 30 -13.40 -6.69 -4.46
C ASP A 30 -13.25 -6.36 -2.97
N ALA A 31 -12.97 -5.09 -2.69
CA ALA A 31 -12.75 -4.58 -1.34
C ALA A 31 -14.04 -4.47 -0.52
N ALA A 32 -15.21 -4.74 -1.10
CA ALA A 32 -16.46 -4.86 -0.36
C ALA A 32 -16.59 -6.23 0.32
N GLU A 33 -16.00 -7.27 -0.27
CA GLU A 33 -16.20 -8.67 0.14
C GLU A 33 -15.05 -9.21 0.98
N VAL A 34 -13.83 -8.67 0.84
CA VAL A 34 -12.64 -9.21 1.51
C VAL A 34 -11.75 -8.14 2.16
N ASP A 35 -10.94 -8.55 3.14
CA ASP A 35 -9.84 -7.73 3.64
C ASP A 35 -8.73 -7.61 2.60
N VAL A 36 -8.59 -6.42 2.04
CA VAL A 36 -7.63 -6.11 0.98
C VAL A 36 -6.18 -6.37 1.42
N VAL A 37 -5.84 -6.11 2.68
CA VAL A 37 -4.45 -6.28 3.16
C VAL A 37 -4.07 -7.75 3.16
N SER A 38 -4.92 -8.62 3.68
CA SER A 38 -4.71 -10.06 3.67
C SER A 38 -4.68 -10.60 2.24
N ALA A 39 -5.65 -10.23 1.41
CA ALA A 39 -5.71 -10.65 0.01
C ALA A 39 -4.45 -10.24 -0.79
N VAL A 40 -3.95 -9.01 -0.61
CA VAL A 40 -2.70 -8.56 -1.25
C VAL A 40 -1.50 -9.33 -0.71
N ARG A 41 -1.45 -9.62 0.59
CA ARG A 41 -0.35 -10.40 1.19
C ARG A 41 -0.34 -11.82 0.65
N ASP A 42 -1.50 -12.46 0.52
CA ASP A 42 -1.60 -13.81 -0.05
C ASP A 42 -1.14 -13.82 -1.51
N LEU A 43 -1.60 -12.85 -2.31
CA LEU A 43 -1.15 -12.70 -3.69
C LEU A 43 0.36 -12.46 -3.79
N THR A 44 0.95 -11.71 -2.86
CA THR A 44 2.37 -11.30 -2.91
C THR A 44 3.30 -12.13 -2.02
N GLY A 45 2.82 -13.22 -1.40
CA GLY A 45 3.61 -14.09 -0.54
C GLY A 45 4.14 -13.41 0.74
N ALA A 46 3.32 -12.57 1.38
CA ALA A 46 3.60 -11.79 2.60
C ALA A 46 4.81 -10.83 2.54
N SER A 47 5.49 -10.78 1.39
CA SER A 47 6.60 -9.88 1.08
C SER A 47 6.14 -8.51 0.63
N GLY A 48 4.81 -8.32 0.54
CA GLY A 48 4.12 -7.24 -0.16
C GLY A 48 4.91 -5.97 -0.10
N TRP A 49 5.32 -5.44 -1.26
CA TRP A 49 6.38 -4.47 -1.53
C TRP A 49 6.46 -3.33 -0.49
N ILE A 50 6.84 -3.65 0.74
CA ILE A 50 7.15 -2.72 1.79
C ILE A 50 8.54 -2.27 1.44
N MET A 51 8.60 -1.18 0.68
CA MET A 51 9.79 -0.37 0.55
C MET A 51 10.17 0.03 1.99
N ARG A 52 11.09 -0.75 2.60
CA ARG A 52 11.40 -0.65 4.02
C ARG A 52 11.87 0.77 4.34
N SER A 53 10.97 1.52 4.98
CA SER A 53 11.22 2.32 6.19
C SER A 53 12.16 3.53 6.14
N ARG A 54 12.25 4.28 5.02
CA ARG A 54 12.80 5.66 5.10
C ARG A 54 11.97 6.73 4.40
N TRP A 55 11.33 6.38 3.28
CA TRP A 55 10.62 7.37 2.46
C TRP A 55 9.17 7.62 2.89
N TRP A 56 8.45 6.59 3.35
CA TRP A 56 7.05 6.73 3.78
C TRP A 56 6.91 7.38 5.17
N ALA A 57 7.82 7.07 6.09
CA ALA A 57 7.82 7.65 7.44
C ALA A 57 8.05 9.17 7.44
N SER A 58 8.75 9.72 6.44
CA SER A 58 9.03 11.15 6.33
C SER A 58 7.89 11.98 5.73
N ARG A 59 6.82 11.34 5.23
CA ARG A 59 5.66 12.03 4.61
C ARG A 59 4.31 11.71 5.25
N SER A 60 4.27 10.86 6.26
CA SER A 60 3.02 10.59 6.99
C SER A 60 2.69 11.74 7.95
N PRO A 61 1.50 12.39 7.84
CA PRO A 61 1.06 13.47 8.75
C PRO A 61 0.81 13.04 10.20
N SER A 62 0.95 11.75 10.51
CA SER A 62 0.53 11.12 11.76
C SER A 62 1.67 10.56 12.62
N ALA A 63 2.93 10.89 12.35
CA ALA A 63 4.01 10.55 13.28
C ALA A 63 3.85 11.35 14.59
N PRO A 64 3.92 10.73 15.78
CA PRO A 64 3.88 11.47 17.03
C PRO A 64 5.07 12.45 17.05
N ARG A 65 4.80 13.74 17.30
CA ARG A 65 5.85 14.72 17.61
C ARG A 65 6.57 14.24 18.86
N THR A 66 7.67 13.50 18.69
CA THR A 66 8.62 13.29 19.78
C THR A 66 9.28 14.63 20.02
N THR A 67 8.87 15.32 21.08
CA THR A 67 9.56 16.49 21.60
C THR A 67 11.03 16.10 21.81
N PRO A 68 12.00 16.80 21.21
CA PRO A 68 13.41 16.53 21.50
C PRO A 68 13.68 16.79 22.99
N PRO A 69 14.55 16.00 23.63
CA PRO A 69 14.91 16.23 25.03
C PRO A 69 15.44 17.65 25.18
N ALA A 70 14.95 18.36 26.20
CA ALA A 70 15.44 19.68 26.57
C ALA A 70 16.97 19.59 26.71
N ALA A 71 17.68 20.30 25.83
CA ALA A 71 19.12 20.44 25.93
C ALA A 71 19.43 20.95 27.33
N ALA A 72 20.16 20.14 28.10
CA ALA A 72 20.65 20.50 29.41
C ALA A 72 21.47 21.78 29.26
N ALA A 73 20.97 22.85 29.87
CA ALA A 73 21.69 24.10 30.03
C ALA A 73 22.98 23.82 30.81
N ARG A 74 24.13 23.98 30.18
CA ARG A 74 25.37 24.51 30.75
C ARG A 74 26.18 25.20 29.66
#